data_AF-A0A833TJB7-F1
#
_entry.id   AF-A0A833TJB7-F1
#
_cell.length_a   1.000
_cell.length_b   1.000
_cell.length_c   1.000
_cell.angle_alpha   90.00
_cell.angle_beta   90.00
_cell.angle_gamma   90.00
#
_symmetry.space_group_name_H-M   'P 1'
#
loop_
_entity.id
_entity.type
_entity.pdbx_description
1 polymer ?
#
loop_
_entity_poly.entity_id
_entity_poly.type
_entity_poly.pdbx_seq_one_letter_code
_entity_poly.pdbx_strand_id
1 'polypeptide(L)'
;MASPAASSVAAEKIKVTIKSETKAFSLETTPHESVAGVKAAYQESGENANFILLLHKGKELPDEKTLGELGITDGDVLVHIEAAHQPFHPLNYKHLAESIKNRRKHEDNNMQMLKEDNIWAAGSDGTVHRLGMEKSIISRSLNGSLPPHFATKKAGSGRAFFNQLSVRVNGCSFHVLPSMEGRWNGELTTMPPQDEGSQVCSNDLIFRDDEGVWSQRQSRTTMSGLTSMQHMWIKPVSDGILKIETDDPSLRGSDITMQELGTNVIIITATSKRSGRPLMVETITGIDSSRRLRTIQRFDESGAFRSVYVMNEVRVVDAVSGAMEKYDNVF
;
A
#
# COMPACT_ATOMS: atom_id res chain seq x y z
N MET A 1 31.35 -17.61 -30.46
CA MET A 1 31.01 -16.38 -29.75
C MET A 1 30.40 -16.78 -28.42
N ALA A 2 31.09 -16.44 -27.32
CA ALA A 2 30.77 -16.90 -25.98
C ALA A 2 29.55 -16.16 -25.42
N SER A 3 28.67 -16.90 -24.75
CA SER A 3 27.56 -16.36 -23.95
C SER A 3 28.11 -15.58 -22.75
N PRO A 4 27.55 -14.41 -22.39
CA PRO A 4 27.96 -13.74 -21.17
C PRO A 4 27.39 -14.50 -19.97
N ALA A 5 28.29 -14.98 -19.12
CA ALA A 5 27.97 -15.57 -17.83
C ALA A 5 27.35 -14.50 -16.92
N ALA A 6 26.23 -14.84 -16.28
CA ALA A 6 25.65 -14.04 -15.21
C ALA A 6 26.63 -14.04 -14.02
N SER A 7 27.34 -12.93 -13.80
CA SER A 7 28.16 -12.73 -12.61
C SER A 7 27.23 -12.54 -11.41
N SER A 8 27.15 -13.55 -10.54
CA SER A 8 26.56 -13.40 -9.21
C SER A 8 27.42 -12.43 -8.39
N VAL A 9 26.98 -11.18 -8.29
CA VAL A 9 27.61 -10.19 -7.41
C VAL A 9 27.41 -10.67 -5.98
N ALA A 10 28.49 -11.08 -5.31
CA ALA A 10 28.45 -11.36 -3.89
C ALA A 10 28.04 -10.06 -3.18
N ALA A 11 26.96 -10.10 -2.40
CA ALA A 11 26.49 -8.93 -1.68
C ALA A 11 27.59 -8.43 -0.74
N GLU A 12 28.02 -7.18 -0.92
CA GLU A 12 29.04 -6.55 -0.10
C GLU A 12 28.56 -6.53 1.35
N LYS A 13 29.28 -7.24 2.22
CA LYS A 13 28.97 -7.29 3.64
C LYS A 13 29.57 -6.06 4.31
N ILE A 14 28.80 -5.45 5.20
CA ILE A 14 29.23 -4.36 6.07
C ILE A 14 29.13 -4.80 7.53
N LYS A 15 30.03 -4.31 8.37
CA LYS A 15 30.02 -4.50 9.80
C LYS A 15 29.51 -3.23 10.48
N VAL A 16 28.42 -3.35 11.22
CA VAL A 16 27.81 -2.25 11.97
C VAL A 16 27.90 -2.58 13.46
N THR A 17 28.18 -1.58 14.30
CA THR A 17 28.24 -1.77 15.76
C THR A 17 27.13 -1.00 16.46
N ILE A 18 26.29 -1.68 17.21
CA ILE A 18 25.27 -1.08 18.07
C ILE A 18 25.88 -0.91 19.46
N LYS A 19 25.85 0.32 20.00
CA LYS A 19 26.31 0.64 21.35
C LYS A 19 25.14 1.11 22.20
N SER A 20 24.94 0.48 23.35
CA SER A 20 24.16 1.02 24.46
C SER A 20 25.11 1.61 25.51
N GLU A 21 24.58 2.14 26.61
CA GLU A 21 25.41 2.66 27.70
C GLU A 21 26.34 1.60 28.31
N THR A 22 25.92 0.33 28.28
CA THR A 22 26.61 -0.76 29.00
C THR A 22 27.17 -1.84 28.09
N LYS A 23 26.80 -1.87 26.80
CA LYS A 23 27.15 -2.95 25.88
C LYS A 23 27.47 -2.45 24.48
N ALA A 24 28.25 -3.25 23.76
CA ALA A 24 28.46 -3.11 22.34
C ALA A 24 28.18 -4.45 21.65
N PHE A 25 27.39 -4.43 20.59
CA PHE A 25 27.05 -5.57 19.76
C PHE A 25 27.49 -5.28 18.33
N SER A 26 28.32 -6.14 17.74
CA SER A 26 28.72 -6.02 16.33
C SER A 26 27.92 -7.00 15.48
N LEU A 27 27.36 -6.50 14.38
CA LEU A 27 26.58 -7.24 13.41
C LEU A 27 27.25 -7.18 12.04
N GLU A 28 27.53 -8.34 11.44
CA GLU A 28 27.79 -8.43 10.01
C GLU A 28 26.47 -8.50 9.26
N THR A 29 26.26 -7.58 8.33
CA THR A 29 25.02 -7.44 7.57
C THR A 29 25.30 -6.93 6.15
N THR A 30 24.29 -6.54 5.40
CA THR A 30 24.42 -5.95 4.06
C THR A 30 23.80 -4.55 4.05
N PRO A 31 24.24 -3.65 3.14
CA PRO A 31 23.60 -2.35 2.97
C PRO A 31 22.10 -2.43 2.65
N HIS A 32 21.62 -3.57 2.13
CA HIS A 32 20.20 -3.80 1.81
C HIS A 32 19.37 -4.27 3.00
N GLU A 33 19.99 -4.57 4.14
CA GLU A 33 19.27 -4.95 5.34
C GLU A 33 18.44 -3.78 5.87
N SER A 34 17.23 -4.09 6.32
CA SER A 34 16.33 -3.13 6.95
C SER A 34 16.77 -2.81 8.37
N VAL A 35 16.44 -1.61 8.86
CA VAL A 35 16.66 -1.26 10.27
C VAL A 35 15.90 -2.23 11.19
N ALA A 36 14.70 -2.68 10.81
CA ALA A 36 13.97 -3.72 11.55
C ALA A 36 14.77 -5.03 11.66
N GLY A 37 15.45 -5.45 10.58
CA GLY A 37 16.30 -6.65 10.58
C GLY A 37 17.52 -6.50 11.49
N VAL A 38 18.13 -5.32 11.53
CA VAL A 38 19.21 -5.00 12.48
C VAL A 38 18.70 -5.06 13.93
N LYS A 39 17.52 -4.49 14.21
CA LYS A 39 16.89 -4.56 15.54
C LYS A 39 16.54 -6.00 15.93
N ALA A 40 16.10 -6.83 14.99
CA ALA A 40 15.82 -8.24 15.23
C ALA A 40 17.09 -9.00 15.65
N ALA A 41 18.19 -8.82 14.92
CA ALA A 41 19.48 -9.45 15.27
C ALA A 41 20.01 -8.97 16.62
N TYR A 42 19.83 -7.68 16.93
CA TYR A 42 20.20 -7.13 18.23
C TYR A 42 19.34 -7.68 19.38
N GLN A 43 18.03 -7.84 19.18
CA GLN A 43 17.12 -8.47 20.14
C GLN A 43 17.50 -9.93 20.40
N GLU A 44 17.87 -10.68 19.36
CA GLU A 44 18.35 -12.07 19.47
C GLU A 44 19.69 -12.18 20.21
N SER A 45 20.49 -11.11 20.29
CA SER A 45 21.77 -11.09 21.04
C SER A 45 21.61 -11.12 22.56
N GLY A 46 20.38 -11.13 23.08
CA GLY A 46 20.06 -11.26 24.50
C GLY A 46 19.69 -9.95 25.19
N GLU A 47 19.46 -8.86 24.45
CA GLU A 47 18.80 -7.68 24.99
C GLU A 47 17.27 -7.81 24.90
N ASN A 48 16.64 -7.93 26.06
CA ASN A 48 15.19 -8.07 26.19
C ASN A 48 14.52 -6.68 26.21
N ALA A 49 14.76 -5.89 25.17
CA ALA A 49 14.14 -4.58 25.00
C ALA A 49 12.81 -4.75 24.24
N ASN A 50 11.70 -4.40 24.90
CA ASN A 50 10.36 -4.42 24.28
C ASN A 50 10.25 -3.40 23.12
N PHE A 51 11.15 -2.42 23.08
CA PHE A 51 11.23 -1.35 22.10
C PHE A 51 12.69 -0.92 21.95
N ILE A 52 13.20 -0.97 20.72
CA ILE A 52 14.59 -0.64 20.40
C ILE A 52 14.61 0.63 19.55
N LEU A 53 15.21 1.69 20.09
CA LEU A 53 15.40 2.95 19.38
C LEU A 53 16.89 3.10 19.01
N LEU A 54 17.16 3.07 17.71
CA LEU A 54 18.52 3.22 17.18
C LEU A 54 18.68 4.60 16.57
N LEU A 55 19.80 5.25 16.90
CA LEU A 55 20.22 6.52 16.34
C LEU A 55 21.46 6.35 15.45
N HIS A 56 21.50 7.09 14.34
CA HIS A 56 22.71 7.29 13.55
C HIS A 56 22.89 8.80 13.31
N LYS A 57 24.07 9.34 13.63
CA LYS A 57 24.38 10.78 13.48
C LYS A 57 23.32 11.69 14.13
N GLY A 58 22.79 11.27 15.28
CA GLY A 58 21.79 12.00 16.05
C GLY A 58 20.35 11.91 15.53
N LYS A 59 20.07 11.09 14.51
CA LYS A 59 18.72 10.89 13.96
C LYS A 59 18.22 9.47 14.22
N GLU A 60 16.95 9.36 14.56
CA GLU A 60 16.27 8.06 14.70
C GLU A 60 16.20 7.34 13.36
N LEU A 61 16.49 6.04 13.41
CA LEU A 61 16.44 5.16 12.26
C LEU A 61 15.03 4.57 12.08
N PRO A 62 14.36 4.85 10.95
CA PRO A 62 13.05 4.26 10.66
C PRO A 62 13.20 2.78 10.25
N ASP A 63 12.37 1.91 10.84
CA ASP A 63 12.42 0.44 10.70
C ASP A 63 12.38 -0.06 9.24
N GLU A 64 11.67 0.69 8.40
CA GLU A 64 11.37 0.36 7.00
C GLU A 64 12.51 0.67 6.03
N LYS A 65 13.49 1.51 6.41
CA LYS A 65 14.57 1.91 5.51
C LYS A 65 15.75 0.93 5.55
N THR A 66 16.48 0.87 4.44
CA THR A 66 17.76 0.13 4.40
C THR A 66 18.88 0.91 5.07
N LEU A 67 19.92 0.19 5.51
CA LEU A 67 21.18 0.80 5.93
C LEU A 67 21.78 1.69 4.83
N GLY A 68 21.75 1.23 3.58
CA GLY A 68 22.24 1.97 2.42
C GLY A 68 21.47 3.27 2.17
N GLU A 69 20.13 3.25 2.22
CA GLU A 69 19.28 4.45 2.10
C GLU A 69 19.57 5.51 3.17
N LEU A 70 20.07 5.08 4.33
CA LEU A 70 20.41 5.93 5.47
C LEU A 70 21.87 6.36 5.46
N GLY A 71 22.63 5.97 4.44
CA GLY A 71 24.06 6.24 4.32
C GLY A 71 24.88 5.63 5.46
N ILE A 72 24.47 4.45 5.94
CA ILE A 72 25.20 3.64 6.91
C ILE A 72 26.13 2.71 6.15
N THR A 73 27.41 2.75 6.52
CA THR A 73 28.54 2.14 5.83
C THR A 73 29.33 1.23 6.76
N ASP A 74 30.31 0.50 6.21
CA ASP A 74 31.18 -0.38 7.00
C ASP A 74 31.90 0.38 8.13
N GLY A 75 31.84 -0.18 9.34
CA GLY A 75 32.44 0.40 10.54
C GLY A 75 31.55 1.41 11.28
N ASP A 76 30.38 1.77 10.75
CA ASP A 76 29.50 2.73 11.41
C ASP A 76 28.95 2.22 12.75
N VAL A 77 28.69 3.19 13.64
CA VAL A 77 28.18 2.95 14.98
C VAL A 77 26.76 3.49 15.11
N LEU A 78 25.85 2.60 15.53
CA LEU A 78 24.48 2.93 15.90
C LEU A 78 24.39 3.04 17.41
N VAL A 79 23.64 4.02 17.90
CA VAL A 79 23.45 4.21 19.34
C VAL A 79 22.07 3.71 19.72
N HIS A 80 22.00 2.74 20.62
CA HIS A 80 20.76 2.33 21.29
C HIS A 80 20.51 3.27 22.47
N ILE A 81 19.36 3.93 22.46
CA ILE A 81 18.87 4.70 23.61
C ILE A 81 17.64 4.03 24.22
N GLU A 82 17.56 4.04 25.55
CA GLU A 82 16.37 3.57 26.24
C GLU A 82 15.22 4.53 25.95
N ALA A 83 14.11 4.00 25.43
CA ALA A 83 12.92 4.81 25.21
C ALA A 83 12.28 5.15 26.57
N ALA A 84 12.01 6.43 26.78
CA ALA A 84 11.29 6.90 27.96
C ALA A 84 9.83 6.41 28.01
N HIS A 85 9.31 5.84 26.93
CA HIS A 85 7.91 5.42 26.79
C HIS A 85 7.86 3.95 26.39
N GLN A 86 7.04 3.16 27.09
CA GLN A 86 6.80 1.77 26.71
C GLN A 86 5.77 1.70 25.57
N PRO A 87 5.98 0.86 24.56
CA PRO A 87 4.98 0.65 23.52
C PRO A 87 3.73 0.00 24.12
N PHE A 88 2.57 0.19 23.49
CA PHE A 88 1.31 -0.43 23.92
C PHE A 88 1.39 -1.97 23.97
N HIS A 89 2.23 -2.58 23.12
CA HIS A 89 2.52 -4.02 23.08
C HIS A 89 3.99 -4.25 22.69
N PRO A 90 4.62 -5.37 23.13
CA PRO A 90 5.98 -5.74 22.71
C PRO A 90 6.08 -5.93 21.20
N LEU A 91 7.14 -5.38 20.59
CA LEU A 91 7.39 -5.54 19.15
C LEU A 91 8.19 -6.81 18.88
N ASN A 92 7.79 -7.55 17.84
CA ASN A 92 8.55 -8.67 17.31
C ASN A 92 9.28 -8.21 16.03
N TYR A 93 10.52 -7.76 16.19
CA TYR A 93 11.31 -7.20 15.08
C TYR A 93 11.61 -8.23 14.00
N LYS A 94 11.66 -9.52 14.33
CA LYS A 94 11.86 -10.60 13.34
C LYS A 94 10.70 -10.67 12.35
N HIS A 95 9.47 -10.70 12.86
CA HIS A 95 8.27 -10.70 12.02
C HIS A 95 8.14 -9.40 11.22
N LEU A 96 8.51 -8.26 11.82
CA LEU A 96 8.53 -6.97 11.13
C LEU A 96 9.52 -6.98 9.96
N ALA A 97 10.77 -7.42 10.19
CA ALA A 97 11.79 -7.50 9.15
C ALA A 97 11.38 -8.42 7.99
N GLU A 98 10.78 -9.58 8.29
CA GLU A 98 10.24 -10.49 7.27
C GLU A 98 9.11 -9.84 6.46
N SER A 99 8.20 -9.11 7.12
CA SER A 99 7.13 -8.37 6.45
C SER A 99 7.68 -7.31 5.49
N ILE A 100 8.68 -6.55 5.92
CA ILE A 100 9.34 -5.51 5.10
C ILE A 100 10.03 -6.14 3.89
N LYS A 101 10.75 -7.25 4.11
CA LYS A 101 11.43 -7.98 3.03
C LYS A 101 10.45 -8.52 2.00
N ASN A 102 9.34 -9.11 2.45
CA ASN A 102 8.30 -9.59 1.56
C ASN A 102 7.67 -8.42 0.78
N ARG A 103 7.39 -7.30 1.45
CA ARG A 103 6.85 -6.10 0.82
C ARG A 103 7.73 -5.57 -0.31
N ARG A 104 9.04 -5.45 -0.07
CA ARG A 104 9.99 -5.02 -1.11
C ARG A 104 10.10 -6.01 -2.26
N LYS A 105 10.08 -7.31 -1.99
CA LYS A 105 10.04 -8.33 -3.04
C LYS A 105 8.78 -8.20 -3.91
N HIS A 106 7.63 -7.95 -3.29
CA HIS A 106 6.39 -7.69 -4.02
C HIS A 106 6.48 -6.37 -4.80
N GLU A 107 7.08 -5.33 -4.23
CA GLU A 107 7.31 -4.04 -4.90
C GLU A 107 8.23 -4.18 -6.11
N ASP A 108 9.36 -4.88 -5.99
CA ASP A 108 10.28 -5.14 -7.10
C ASP A 108 9.59 -5.94 -8.20
N ASN A 109 8.81 -6.96 -7.85
CA ASN A 109 8.02 -7.72 -8.81
C ASN A 109 6.95 -6.85 -9.50
N ASN A 110 6.25 -6.01 -8.74
CA ASN A 110 5.23 -5.10 -9.27
C ASN A 110 5.85 -4.00 -10.14
N MET A 111 7.02 -3.48 -9.76
CA MET A 111 7.79 -2.50 -10.54
C MET A 111 8.39 -3.12 -11.79
N GLN A 112 8.81 -4.39 -11.75
CA GLN A 112 9.21 -5.16 -12.91
C GLN A 112 8.02 -5.31 -13.87
N MET A 113 6.84 -5.66 -13.35
CA MET A 113 5.60 -5.68 -14.13
C MET A 113 5.25 -4.31 -14.71
N LEU A 114 5.43 -3.21 -13.97
CA LEU A 114 5.21 -1.85 -14.48
C LEU A 114 6.17 -1.47 -15.61
N LYS A 115 7.40 -1.99 -15.57
CA LYS A 115 8.45 -1.72 -16.57
C LYS A 115 8.34 -2.63 -17.79
N GLU A 116 7.89 -3.88 -17.63
CA GLU A 116 7.79 -4.88 -18.68
C GLU A 116 6.38 -4.94 -19.33
N ASP A 117 5.33 -4.62 -18.57
CA ASP A 117 3.92 -4.63 -18.99
C ASP A 117 3.26 -3.26 -18.75
N ASN A 118 3.70 -2.25 -19.53
CA ASN A 118 3.10 -0.92 -19.59
C ASN A 118 1.57 -0.96 -19.46
N ILE A 119 1.09 -0.45 -18.32
CA ILE A 119 -0.31 -0.16 -18.04
C ILE A 119 -0.85 0.68 -19.20
N TRP A 120 -1.87 0.16 -19.89
CA TRP A 120 -2.67 0.79 -20.94
C TRP A 120 -2.15 2.15 -21.42
N ALA A 121 -1.26 2.16 -22.40
CA ALA A 121 -0.98 3.37 -23.16
C ALA A 121 -2.01 3.47 -24.28
N ALA A 122 -2.70 4.61 -24.36
CA ALA A 122 -3.38 4.98 -25.61
C ALA A 122 -2.29 5.09 -26.69
N GLY A 123 -2.33 4.21 -27.68
CA GLY A 123 -1.49 4.35 -28.85
C GLY A 123 -1.76 5.68 -29.54
N SER A 124 -0.80 6.16 -30.34
CA SER A 124 -0.98 7.36 -31.18
C SER A 124 -2.09 7.22 -32.23
N ASP A 125 -2.67 6.03 -32.36
CA ASP A 125 -3.82 5.68 -33.20
C ASP A 125 -5.16 5.69 -32.44
N GLY A 126 -5.16 6.00 -31.14
CA GLY A 126 -6.37 5.98 -30.30
C GLY A 126 -6.83 4.58 -29.89
N THR A 127 -6.05 3.54 -30.20
CA THR A 127 -6.35 2.16 -29.82
C THR A 127 -5.72 1.84 -28.46
N VAL A 128 -6.52 1.26 -27.57
CA VAL A 128 -6.10 0.86 -26.22
C VAL A 128 -5.65 -0.60 -26.27
N HIS A 129 -4.34 -0.84 -26.13
CA HIS A 129 -3.76 -2.18 -26.16
C HIS A 129 -3.69 -2.80 -24.76
N ARG A 130 -4.24 -4.01 -24.61
CA ARG A 130 -4.16 -4.82 -23.38
C ARG A 130 -2.77 -5.44 -23.26
N LEU A 131 -2.02 -5.07 -22.24
CA LEU A 131 -0.82 -5.81 -21.84
C LEU A 131 -1.17 -6.78 -20.71
N GLY A 132 -1.00 -8.08 -20.97
CA GLY A 132 -0.60 -9.05 -19.96
C GLY A 132 -1.64 -9.55 -18.93
N MET A 133 -2.84 -10.00 -19.34
CA MET A 133 -3.63 -10.90 -18.46
C MET A 133 -3.20 -12.38 -18.60
N GLU A 134 -2.24 -12.70 -19.46
CA GLU A 134 -1.94 -14.10 -19.80
C GLU A 134 -1.04 -14.81 -18.77
N LYS A 135 -0.56 -14.12 -17.74
CA LYS A 135 0.14 -14.75 -16.61
C LYS A 135 -0.29 -14.16 -15.27
N SER A 136 -1.56 -14.34 -14.93
CA SER A 136 -1.91 -14.49 -13.51
C SER A 136 -1.12 -15.66 -12.93
N ILE A 137 -0.19 -15.37 -12.00
CA ILE A 137 0.62 -16.38 -11.30
C ILE A 137 -0.21 -17.16 -10.25
N ILE A 138 -1.55 -17.05 -10.23
CA ILE A 138 -2.39 -17.90 -9.36
C ILE A 138 -3.47 -18.59 -10.18
N SER A 139 -3.00 -19.34 -11.17
CA SER A 139 -3.61 -20.63 -11.49
C SER A 139 -3.50 -21.52 -10.24
N ARG A 140 -4.61 -22.17 -9.87
CA ARG A 140 -4.74 -23.14 -8.79
C ARG A 140 -3.50 -24.07 -8.74
N SER A 141 -2.77 -24.07 -7.62
CA SER A 141 -2.04 -25.28 -7.24
C SER A 141 -3.08 -26.33 -6.90
N LEU A 142 -3.33 -27.22 -7.84
CA LEU A 142 -4.19 -28.39 -7.68
C LEU A 142 -3.47 -29.56 -6.99
N ASN A 143 -2.23 -29.39 -6.53
CA ASN A 143 -1.51 -30.43 -5.79
C ASN A 143 -0.41 -29.80 -4.90
N GLY A 144 -0.63 -29.80 -3.60
CA GLY A 144 0.37 -29.40 -2.61
C GLY A 144 -0.24 -29.32 -1.23
N SER A 145 -0.17 -30.42 -0.49
CA SER A 145 -0.57 -30.54 0.91
C SER A 145 -0.04 -29.40 1.77
N LEU A 146 -0.94 -28.67 2.44
CA LEU A 146 -0.61 -27.72 3.51
C LEU A 146 0.19 -28.42 4.62
N PRO A 147 1.30 -27.84 5.12
CA PRO A 147 1.98 -28.34 6.32
C PRO A 147 1.05 -28.29 7.54
N PRO A 148 1.12 -29.27 8.46
CA PRO A 148 0.11 -29.49 9.50
C PRO A 148 0.14 -28.49 10.67
N HIS A 149 0.88 -27.37 10.57
CA HIS A 149 0.90 -26.33 11.61
C HIS A 149 -0.14 -25.21 11.42
N PHE A 150 -0.95 -25.25 10.36
CA PHE A 150 -2.00 -24.27 10.08
C PHE A 150 -3.42 -24.81 10.31
N ALA A 151 -3.60 -25.61 11.36
CA ALA A 151 -4.93 -26.02 11.78
C ALA A 151 -5.65 -24.88 12.52
N THR A 152 -6.65 -24.30 11.84
CA THR A 152 -7.94 -23.88 12.37
C THR A 152 -7.93 -23.22 13.76
N LYS A 153 -7.44 -21.97 13.86
CA LYS A 153 -8.10 -21.04 14.78
C LYS A 153 -9.32 -20.48 14.04
N LYS A 154 -10.50 -20.59 14.67
CA LYS A 154 -11.73 -19.91 14.23
C LYS A 154 -11.35 -18.51 13.74
N ALA A 155 -11.54 -18.25 12.44
CA ALA A 155 -11.40 -16.92 11.90
C ALA A 155 -12.38 -16.04 12.68
N GLY A 156 -11.87 -15.16 13.53
CA GLY A 156 -12.68 -14.04 14.00
C GLY A 156 -13.13 -13.27 12.76
N SER A 157 -14.41 -12.91 12.70
CA SER A 157 -15.01 -12.19 11.57
C SER A 157 -14.55 -10.72 11.55
N GLY A 158 -13.24 -10.46 11.49
CA GLY A 158 -12.69 -9.11 11.58
C GLY A 158 -11.26 -9.02 11.05
N ARG A 159 -10.71 -7.81 11.02
CA ARG A 159 -9.32 -7.58 10.56
C ARG A 159 -8.30 -7.85 11.66
N ALA A 160 -7.13 -8.34 11.28
CA ALA A 160 -5.97 -8.46 12.15
C ALA A 160 -4.84 -7.56 11.65
N PHE A 161 -4.33 -6.67 12.50
CA PHE A 161 -3.19 -5.81 12.16
C PHE A 161 -1.87 -6.54 12.40
N PHE A 162 -0.92 -6.41 11.48
CA PHE A 162 0.46 -6.86 11.66
C PHE A 162 1.42 -5.71 11.98
N ASN A 163 1.05 -4.51 11.55
CA ASN A 163 1.65 -3.22 11.93
C ASN A 163 0.59 -2.12 11.73
N GLN A 164 0.96 -0.85 11.92
CA GLN A 164 0.03 0.28 11.79
C GLN A 164 -0.63 0.43 10.41
N LEU A 165 -0.04 -0.12 9.34
CA LEU A 165 -0.46 0.10 7.95
C LEU A 165 -0.89 -1.19 7.23
N SER A 166 -0.64 -2.34 7.84
CA SER A 166 -0.83 -3.66 7.23
C SER A 166 -1.84 -4.49 8.00
N VAL A 167 -2.84 -4.99 7.28
CA VAL A 167 -3.94 -5.78 7.85
C VAL A 167 -4.11 -7.09 7.10
N ARG A 168 -4.71 -8.08 7.78
CA ARG A 168 -5.30 -9.25 7.15
C ARG A 168 -6.79 -9.26 7.36
N VAL A 169 -7.50 -9.45 6.27
CA VAL A 169 -8.95 -9.59 6.23
C VAL A 169 -9.27 -10.85 5.44
N ASN A 170 -10.03 -11.77 6.05
CA ASN A 170 -10.43 -13.03 5.41
C ASN A 170 -9.24 -13.83 4.84
N GLY A 171 -8.09 -13.81 5.53
CA GLY A 171 -6.87 -14.50 5.09
C GLY A 171 -6.02 -13.74 4.07
N CYS A 172 -6.52 -12.64 3.51
CA CYS A 172 -5.83 -11.81 2.53
C CYS A 172 -5.10 -10.64 3.20
N SER A 173 -3.90 -10.32 2.74
CA SER A 173 -3.04 -9.27 3.29
C SER A 173 -3.12 -8.00 2.46
N PHE A 174 -3.20 -6.85 3.14
CA PHE A 174 -3.30 -5.52 2.54
C PHE A 174 -2.36 -4.56 3.27
N HIS A 175 -1.70 -3.67 2.51
CA HIS A 175 -0.60 -2.84 3.00
C HIS A 175 -0.77 -1.35 2.69
N VAL A 176 -1.64 -0.99 1.74
CA VAL A 176 -1.81 0.39 1.26
C VAL A 176 -3.21 0.92 1.60
N LEU A 177 -4.26 0.15 1.32
CA LEU A 177 -5.65 0.52 1.57
C LEU A 177 -5.93 0.89 3.04
N PRO A 178 -5.37 0.21 4.07
CA PRO A 178 -5.56 0.63 5.45
C PRO A 178 -5.02 2.03 5.71
N SER A 179 -3.92 2.39 5.06
CA SER A 179 -3.35 3.74 5.15
C SER A 179 -4.22 4.79 4.45
N MET A 180 -5.12 4.39 3.55
CA MET A 180 -6.05 5.29 2.86
C MET A 180 -7.35 5.52 3.64
N GLU A 181 -7.58 4.75 4.70
CA GLU A 181 -8.77 4.90 5.54
C GLU A 181 -8.80 6.29 6.21
N GLY A 182 -10.01 6.84 6.34
CA GLY A 182 -10.28 8.15 6.91
C GLY A 182 -11.09 9.04 5.98
N ARG A 183 -11.30 10.28 6.43
CA ARG A 183 -11.95 11.33 5.66
C ARG A 183 -10.92 12.16 4.89
N TRP A 184 -11.21 12.40 3.63
CA TRP A 184 -10.38 13.18 2.71
C TRP A 184 -11.22 14.22 2.01
N ASN A 185 -10.69 15.43 1.87
CA ASN A 185 -11.32 16.52 1.12
C ASN A 185 -10.34 17.06 0.10
N GLY A 186 -10.84 17.52 -1.04
CA GLY A 186 -9.97 18.00 -2.10
C GLY A 186 -10.67 18.78 -3.18
N GLU A 187 -9.88 19.23 -4.13
CA GLU A 187 -10.34 19.86 -5.36
C GLU A 187 -10.24 18.87 -6.52
N LEU A 188 -11.23 18.90 -7.40
CA LEU A 188 -11.34 18.07 -8.59
C LEU A 188 -11.31 18.95 -9.82
N THR A 189 -10.41 18.61 -10.74
CA THR A 189 -10.29 19.25 -12.05
C THR A 189 -10.45 18.19 -13.14
N THR A 190 -11.08 18.55 -14.26
CA THR A 190 -11.29 17.64 -15.40
C THR A 190 -10.54 18.13 -16.62
N MET A 191 -9.94 17.20 -17.38
CA MET A 191 -9.31 17.47 -18.68
C MET A 191 -9.91 16.54 -19.75
N PRO A 192 -10.45 17.08 -20.86
CA PRO A 192 -10.62 18.51 -21.13
C PRO A 192 -11.58 19.18 -20.12
N PRO A 193 -11.50 20.52 -19.93
CA PRO A 193 -12.41 21.24 -19.05
C PRO A 193 -13.87 20.99 -19.43
N GLN A 194 -14.71 20.80 -18.43
CA GLN A 194 -16.16 20.65 -18.60
C GLN A 194 -16.89 21.88 -18.07
N ASP A 195 -18.13 22.08 -18.50
CA ASP A 195 -18.96 23.24 -18.13
C ASP A 195 -19.17 23.38 -16.61
N GLU A 196 -19.06 22.27 -15.86
CA GLU A 196 -19.21 22.24 -14.41
C GLU A 196 -18.03 22.89 -13.66
N GLY A 197 -16.92 23.19 -14.36
CA GLY A 197 -15.74 23.82 -13.79
C GLY A 197 -15.02 22.97 -12.73
N SER A 198 -14.24 23.63 -11.88
CA SER A 198 -13.61 22.99 -10.71
C SER A 198 -14.68 22.56 -9.70
N GLN A 199 -14.50 21.39 -9.10
CA GLN A 199 -15.42 20.83 -8.12
C GLN A 199 -14.69 20.59 -6.80
N VAL A 200 -15.45 20.55 -5.70
CA VAL A 200 -14.92 20.07 -4.42
C VAL A 200 -15.33 18.62 -4.25
N CYS A 201 -14.42 17.78 -3.77
CA CYS A 201 -14.68 16.38 -3.51
C CYS A 201 -14.43 16.04 -2.04
N SER A 202 -15.17 15.06 -1.56
CA SER A 202 -14.98 14.45 -0.25
C SER A 202 -15.04 12.93 -0.38
N ASN A 203 -14.26 12.23 0.43
CA ASN A 203 -14.16 10.78 0.43
C ASN A 203 -14.00 10.27 1.85
N ASP A 204 -14.93 9.42 2.28
CA ASP A 204 -14.92 8.73 3.56
C ASP A 204 -14.68 7.24 3.28
N LEU A 205 -13.50 6.73 3.65
CA LEU A 205 -13.16 5.31 3.54
C LEU A 205 -13.07 4.70 4.94
N ILE A 206 -13.91 3.72 5.22
CA ILE A 206 -13.96 3.04 6.52
C ILE A 206 -13.93 1.52 6.35
N PHE A 207 -13.30 0.81 7.28
CA PHE A 207 -13.45 -0.64 7.38
C PHE A 207 -14.65 -0.98 8.26
N ARG A 208 -15.52 -1.88 7.77
CA ARG A 208 -16.66 -2.41 8.52
C ARG A 208 -16.31 -3.81 9.02
N ASP A 209 -15.97 -3.92 10.29
CA ASP A 209 -15.51 -5.17 10.89
C ASP A 209 -16.57 -6.28 10.81
N ASP A 210 -17.83 -5.95 11.04
CA ASP A 210 -18.97 -6.87 11.00
C ASP A 210 -19.22 -7.47 9.61
N GLU A 211 -19.00 -6.68 8.56
CA GLU A 211 -19.16 -7.11 7.16
C GLU A 211 -17.86 -7.67 6.56
N GLY A 212 -16.70 -7.36 7.15
CA GLY A 212 -15.38 -7.71 6.61
C GLY A 212 -15.06 -7.02 5.29
N VAL A 213 -15.60 -5.81 5.08
CA VAL A 213 -15.46 -5.03 3.84
C VAL A 213 -15.02 -3.60 4.14
N TRP A 214 -14.37 -2.96 3.17
CA TRP A 214 -14.24 -1.50 3.19
C TRP A 214 -15.46 -0.87 2.55
N SER A 215 -15.99 0.16 3.19
CA SER A 215 -17.09 0.98 2.70
C SER A 215 -16.54 2.36 2.40
N GLN A 216 -16.68 2.79 1.14
CA GLN A 216 -16.22 4.10 0.69
C GLN A 216 -17.40 4.94 0.21
N ARG A 217 -17.61 6.09 0.85
CA ARG A 217 -18.55 7.11 0.38
C ARG A 217 -17.78 8.23 -0.27
N GLN A 218 -18.15 8.60 -1.48
CA GLN A 218 -17.56 9.73 -2.19
C GLN A 218 -18.64 10.73 -2.56
N SER A 219 -18.36 12.02 -2.38
CA SER A 219 -19.21 13.10 -2.86
C SER A 219 -18.43 14.07 -3.72
N ARG A 220 -19.10 14.63 -4.72
CA ARG A 220 -18.59 15.75 -5.53
C ARG A 220 -19.63 16.85 -5.55
N THR A 221 -19.20 18.07 -5.27
CA THR A 221 -20.06 19.26 -5.27
C THR A 221 -19.56 20.21 -6.35
N THR A 222 -20.43 20.52 -7.30
CA THR A 222 -20.17 21.48 -8.37
C THR A 222 -20.24 22.92 -7.85
N MET A 223 -19.76 23.88 -8.66
CA MET A 223 -19.87 25.30 -8.34
C MET A 223 -21.32 25.81 -8.21
N SER A 224 -22.29 25.14 -8.82
CA SER A 224 -23.71 25.45 -8.65
C SER A 224 -24.31 24.93 -7.34
N GLY A 225 -23.52 24.22 -6.52
CA GLY A 225 -23.97 23.62 -5.27
C GLY A 225 -24.66 22.26 -5.44
N LEU A 226 -24.65 21.68 -6.65
CA LEU A 226 -25.19 20.34 -6.86
C LEU A 226 -24.19 19.31 -6.34
N THR A 227 -24.62 18.51 -5.37
CA THR A 227 -23.82 17.42 -4.80
C THR A 227 -24.27 16.07 -5.35
N SER A 228 -23.34 15.35 -5.96
CA SER A 228 -23.48 13.92 -6.27
C SER A 228 -22.82 13.09 -5.18
N MET A 229 -23.42 11.95 -4.84
CA MET A 229 -22.86 10.99 -3.89
C MET A 229 -22.86 9.60 -4.52
N GLN A 230 -21.82 8.83 -4.22
CA GLN A 230 -21.68 7.44 -4.64
C GLN A 230 -21.10 6.61 -3.49
N HIS A 231 -21.52 5.35 -3.43
CA HIS A 231 -21.08 4.39 -2.42
C HIS A 231 -20.43 3.19 -3.10
N MET A 232 -19.26 2.80 -2.59
CA MET A 232 -18.54 1.60 -2.98
C MET A 232 -18.39 0.65 -1.79
N TRP A 233 -18.61 -0.65 -2.05
CA TRP A 233 -18.31 -1.75 -1.15
C TRP A 233 -17.12 -2.53 -1.72
N ILE A 234 -16.02 -2.54 -0.98
CA ILE A 234 -14.73 -3.05 -1.44
C ILE A 234 -14.43 -4.33 -0.65
N LYS A 235 -14.46 -5.47 -1.33
CA LYS A 235 -14.40 -6.81 -0.75
C LYS A 235 -13.02 -7.46 -1.02
N PRO A 236 -12.33 -7.99 0.01
CA PRO A 236 -11.12 -8.78 -0.17
C PRO A 236 -11.36 -9.99 -1.09
N VAL A 237 -10.43 -10.26 -2.01
CA VAL A 237 -10.45 -11.48 -2.84
C VAL A 237 -9.15 -12.27 -2.75
N SER A 238 -8.02 -11.57 -2.78
CA SER A 238 -6.69 -12.15 -2.53
C SER A 238 -5.75 -11.07 -1.99
N ASP A 239 -4.52 -11.45 -1.65
CA ASP A 239 -3.49 -10.51 -1.21
C ASP A 239 -3.38 -9.33 -2.19
N GLY A 240 -3.52 -8.10 -1.68
CA GLY A 240 -3.46 -6.87 -2.46
C GLY A 240 -4.55 -6.70 -3.54
N ILE A 241 -5.55 -7.58 -3.65
CA ILE A 241 -6.60 -7.53 -4.68
C ILE A 241 -7.99 -7.56 -4.04
N LEU A 242 -8.82 -6.58 -4.40
CA LEU A 242 -10.19 -6.44 -3.95
C LEU A 242 -11.15 -6.30 -5.13
N LYS A 243 -12.42 -6.65 -4.89
CA LYS A 243 -13.53 -6.41 -5.81
C LYS A 243 -14.37 -5.26 -5.30
N ILE A 244 -14.82 -4.40 -6.21
CA ILE A 244 -15.67 -3.27 -5.86
C ILE A 244 -17.08 -3.51 -6.41
N GLU A 245 -18.06 -3.34 -5.54
CA GLU A 245 -19.46 -3.11 -5.91
C GLU A 245 -19.76 -1.63 -5.70
N THR A 246 -20.52 -1.02 -6.61
CA THR A 246 -20.82 0.42 -6.57
C THR A 246 -22.26 0.68 -6.99
N ASP A 247 -22.86 1.73 -6.44
CA ASP A 247 -24.15 2.25 -6.87
C ASP A 247 -24.07 3.22 -8.06
N ASP A 248 -22.85 3.59 -8.50
CA ASP A 248 -22.62 4.48 -9.64
C ASP A 248 -23.28 3.92 -10.92
N PRO A 249 -24.34 4.60 -11.45
CA PRO A 249 -25.05 4.14 -12.63
C PRO A 249 -24.15 4.04 -13.88
N SER A 250 -23.09 4.86 -13.95
CA SER A 250 -22.16 4.88 -15.09
C SER A 250 -21.25 3.64 -15.17
N LEU A 251 -21.16 2.87 -14.09
CA LEU A 251 -20.34 1.66 -13.99
C LEU A 251 -21.20 0.38 -13.96
N ARG A 252 -22.52 0.49 -14.19
CA ARG A 252 -23.40 -0.68 -14.25
C ARG A 252 -22.97 -1.65 -15.35
N GLY A 253 -23.01 -2.94 -15.04
CA GLY A 253 -22.58 -3.97 -15.98
C GLY A 253 -21.07 -4.05 -16.18
N SER A 254 -20.28 -3.41 -15.32
CA SER A 254 -18.83 -3.59 -15.27
C SER A 254 -18.42 -4.62 -14.21
N ASP A 255 -17.21 -5.13 -14.37
CA ASP A 255 -16.45 -5.83 -13.33
C ASP A 255 -15.38 -4.87 -12.81
N ILE A 256 -15.38 -4.60 -11.50
CA ILE A 256 -14.51 -3.57 -10.92
C ILE A 256 -13.53 -4.23 -9.94
N THR A 257 -12.24 -4.03 -10.19
CA THR A 257 -11.15 -4.55 -9.35
C THR A 257 -10.33 -3.40 -8.79
N MET A 258 -9.91 -3.54 -7.54
CA MET A 258 -8.93 -2.70 -6.88
C MET A 258 -7.67 -3.51 -6.62
N GLN A 259 -6.51 -2.93 -6.88
CA GLN A 259 -5.23 -3.58 -6.66
C GLN A 259 -4.26 -2.62 -5.98
N GLU A 260 -3.62 -3.07 -4.91
CA GLU A 260 -2.49 -2.37 -4.27
C GLU A 260 -1.22 -2.60 -5.08
N LEU A 261 -0.49 -1.53 -5.36
CA LEU A 261 0.80 -1.57 -6.05
C LEU A 261 1.85 -0.78 -5.25
N GLY A 262 3.00 -1.41 -5.04
CA GLY A 262 4.10 -0.82 -4.27
C GLY A 262 3.69 -0.49 -2.84
N THR A 263 4.20 0.64 -2.34
CA THR A 263 4.02 1.07 -0.94
C THR A 263 2.93 2.11 -0.74
N ASN A 264 2.42 2.71 -1.82
CA ASN A 264 1.54 3.88 -1.73
C ASN A 264 0.56 4.03 -2.90
N VAL A 265 0.49 3.07 -3.85
CA VAL A 265 -0.39 3.17 -5.03
C VAL A 265 -1.52 2.16 -4.94
N ILE A 266 -2.72 2.58 -5.34
CA ILE A 266 -3.88 1.71 -5.58
C ILE A 266 -4.39 1.99 -6.99
N ILE A 267 -4.66 0.94 -7.75
CA ILE A 267 -5.31 1.03 -9.06
C ILE A 267 -6.69 0.40 -8.98
N ILE A 268 -7.70 1.13 -9.42
CA ILE A 268 -9.06 0.66 -9.59
C ILE A 268 -9.35 0.60 -11.09
N THR A 269 -9.79 -0.55 -11.59
CA THR A 269 -10.16 -0.72 -12.99
C THR A 269 -11.59 -1.22 -13.07
N ALA A 270 -12.45 -0.51 -13.81
CA ALA A 270 -13.78 -0.97 -14.19
C ALA A 270 -13.77 -1.42 -15.64
N THR A 271 -14.08 -2.69 -15.88
CA THR A 271 -14.10 -3.30 -17.22
C THR A 271 -15.52 -3.64 -17.62
N SER A 272 -15.97 -3.19 -18.80
CA SER A 272 -17.28 -3.54 -19.34
C SER A 272 -17.39 -5.05 -19.51
N LYS A 273 -18.41 -5.69 -18.90
CA LYS A 273 -18.67 -7.13 -19.10
C LYS A 273 -19.14 -7.43 -20.52
N ARG A 274 -19.61 -6.42 -21.25
CA ARG A 274 -20.09 -6.56 -22.63
C ARG A 274 -18.94 -6.55 -23.63
N SER A 275 -18.09 -5.53 -23.57
CA SER A 275 -17.03 -5.33 -24.57
C SER A 275 -15.67 -5.87 -24.12
N GLY A 276 -15.50 -6.14 -22.82
CA GLY A 276 -14.20 -6.48 -22.23
C GLY A 276 -13.22 -5.32 -22.17
N ARG A 277 -13.65 -4.10 -22.53
CA ARG A 277 -12.82 -2.89 -22.55
C ARG A 277 -12.92 -2.12 -21.23
N PRO A 278 -11.85 -1.40 -20.82
CA PRO A 278 -11.92 -0.54 -19.65
C PRO A 278 -12.92 0.60 -19.89
N LEU A 279 -13.76 0.88 -18.90
CA LEU A 279 -14.65 2.06 -18.85
C LEU A 279 -14.07 3.13 -17.93
N MET A 280 -13.29 2.70 -16.94
CA MET A 280 -12.63 3.58 -15.99
C MET A 280 -11.34 2.94 -15.50
N VAL A 281 -10.29 3.75 -15.39
CA VAL A 281 -9.08 3.42 -14.63
C VAL A 281 -8.81 4.56 -13.68
N GLU A 282 -8.77 4.25 -12.39
CA GLU A 282 -8.44 5.19 -11.33
C GLU A 282 -7.13 4.79 -10.67
N THR A 283 -6.25 5.76 -10.44
CA THR A 283 -5.01 5.60 -9.71
C THR A 283 -5.03 6.51 -8.48
N ILE A 284 -4.84 5.93 -7.30
CA ILE A 284 -4.71 6.64 -6.02
C ILE A 284 -3.26 6.53 -5.59
N THR A 285 -2.58 7.66 -5.41
CA THR A 285 -1.19 7.73 -4.96
C THR A 285 -1.12 8.46 -3.62
N GLY A 286 -0.78 7.75 -2.55
CA GLY A 286 -0.43 8.34 -1.27
C GLY A 286 0.89 9.09 -1.37
N ILE A 287 0.88 10.38 -1.09
CA ILE A 287 2.10 11.19 -1.07
C ILE A 287 2.75 11.09 0.32
N ASP A 288 1.91 11.20 1.35
CA ASP A 288 2.26 11.02 2.76
C ASP A 288 0.98 10.69 3.56
N SER A 289 1.04 10.73 4.89
CA SER A 289 -0.09 10.41 5.76
C SER A 289 -1.24 11.42 5.71
N SER A 290 -1.04 12.63 5.18
CA SER A 290 -2.05 13.68 5.13
C SER A 290 -2.43 14.10 3.72
N ARG A 291 -1.74 13.62 2.67
CA ARG A 291 -1.98 14.01 1.27
C ARG A 291 -1.98 12.83 0.34
N ARG A 292 -2.91 12.86 -0.62
CA ARG A 292 -2.94 11.92 -1.74
C ARG A 292 -3.41 12.58 -3.03
N LEU A 293 -3.03 11.98 -4.14
CA LEU A 293 -3.46 12.35 -5.48
C LEU A 293 -4.30 11.22 -6.06
N ARG A 294 -5.44 11.55 -6.66
CA ARG A 294 -6.23 10.59 -7.44
C ARG A 294 -6.35 11.06 -8.87
N THR A 295 -6.18 10.14 -9.81
CA THR A 295 -6.48 10.38 -11.22
C THR A 295 -7.49 9.36 -11.69
N ILE A 296 -8.51 9.79 -12.43
CA ILE A 296 -9.53 8.90 -12.99
C ILE A 296 -9.60 9.13 -14.48
N GLN A 297 -9.20 8.14 -15.27
CA GLN A 297 -9.40 8.13 -16.71
C GLN A 297 -10.75 7.46 -17.01
N ARG A 298 -11.56 8.09 -17.86
CA ARG A 298 -12.83 7.55 -18.35
C ARG A 298 -12.73 7.24 -19.84
N PHE A 299 -13.35 6.13 -20.22
CA PHE A 299 -13.38 5.61 -21.58
C PHE A 299 -14.83 5.32 -21.97
N ASP A 300 -15.11 5.25 -23.26
CA ASP A 300 -16.40 4.74 -23.75
C ASP A 300 -16.41 3.23 -23.96
N GLU A 301 -17.54 2.70 -24.42
CA GLU A 301 -17.69 1.26 -24.70
C GLU A 301 -16.76 0.74 -25.81
N SER A 302 -16.25 1.64 -26.65
CA SER A 302 -15.21 1.31 -27.62
C SER A 302 -13.80 1.39 -27.00
N GLY A 303 -13.67 1.70 -25.71
CA GLY A 303 -12.38 1.89 -25.05
C GLY A 303 -11.67 3.16 -25.49
N ALA A 304 -12.33 4.07 -26.22
CA ALA A 304 -11.73 5.34 -26.59
C ALA A 304 -11.69 6.25 -25.35
N PHE A 305 -10.55 6.91 -25.14
CA PHE A 305 -10.36 7.87 -24.04
C PHE A 305 -11.33 9.04 -24.18
N ARG A 306 -11.95 9.44 -23.06
CA ARG A 306 -12.88 10.58 -23.00
C ARG A 306 -12.35 11.74 -22.17
N SER A 307 -11.95 11.45 -20.95
CA SER A 307 -11.52 12.48 -20.02
C SER A 307 -10.66 11.90 -18.90
N VAL A 308 -9.92 12.79 -18.25
CA VAL A 308 -9.22 12.52 -17.00
C VAL A 308 -9.70 13.50 -15.93
N TYR A 309 -9.98 12.97 -14.75
CA TYR A 309 -10.22 13.74 -13.53
C TYR A 309 -8.97 13.68 -12.68
N VAL A 310 -8.60 14.79 -12.06
CA VAL A 310 -7.47 14.89 -11.14
C VAL A 310 -8.00 15.45 -9.82
N MET A 311 -7.78 14.74 -8.72
CA MET A 311 -8.21 15.12 -7.38
C MET A 311 -7.01 15.25 -6.46
N ASN A 312 -6.80 16.45 -5.93
CA ASN A 312 -5.78 16.71 -4.91
C ASN A 312 -6.47 16.71 -3.56
N GLU A 313 -6.24 15.65 -2.77
CA GLU A 313 -6.97 15.42 -1.54
C GLU A 313 -6.05 15.51 -0.31
N VAL A 314 -6.55 16.17 0.72
CA VAL A 314 -5.94 16.27 2.04
C VAL A 314 -6.80 15.54 3.05
N ARG A 315 -6.16 14.86 4.00
CA ARG A 315 -6.85 14.17 5.09
C ARG A 315 -7.46 15.22 6.02
N VAL A 316 -8.71 15.00 6.41
CA VAL A 316 -9.37 15.85 7.40
C VAL A 316 -8.82 15.52 8.78
N VAL A 317 -8.36 16.55 9.46
CA VAL A 317 -7.87 16.49 10.85
C VAL A 317 -8.91 17.20 11.70
N ASP A 318 -9.27 16.60 12.84
CA ASP A 318 -10.17 17.25 13.79
C ASP A 318 -9.52 18.55 14.30
N ALA A 319 -10.24 19.66 14.12
CA ALA A 319 -9.71 20.99 14.38
C ALA A 319 -9.46 21.28 15.87
N VAL A 320 -10.06 20.49 16.78
CA VAL A 320 -10.01 20.71 18.23
C VAL A 320 -8.88 19.92 18.89
N SER A 321 -8.68 18.68 18.45
CA SER A 321 -7.72 17.73 19.02
C SER A 321 -6.41 17.65 18.24
N GLY A 322 -6.38 18.13 16.99
CA GLY A 322 -5.26 17.91 16.08
C GLY A 322 -5.04 16.42 15.74
N ALA A 323 -5.94 15.54 16.18
CA ALA A 323 -5.92 14.13 15.87
C ALA A 323 -6.52 13.92 14.48
N MET A 324 -5.95 12.99 13.72
CA MET A 324 -6.72 12.38 12.63
C MET A 324 -7.98 11.79 13.27
N GLU A 325 -9.17 12.12 12.75
CA GLU A 325 -10.45 11.65 13.33
C GLU A 325 -10.33 10.17 13.70
N LYS A 326 -10.42 9.87 15.01
CA LYS A 326 -10.50 8.50 15.48
C LYS A 326 -11.88 7.94 15.13
N TYR A 327 -11.88 6.66 14.76
CA TYR A 327 -13.03 5.80 14.43
C TYR A 327 -14.07 5.60 15.53
N ASP A 328 -14.10 6.45 16.56
CA ASP A 328 -15.05 6.31 17.65
C ASP A 328 -16.23 7.25 17.39
N ASN A 329 -17.25 6.68 16.75
CA ASN A 329 -18.61 7.21 16.52
C ASN A 329 -18.85 7.92 15.19
N VAL A 330 -19.27 7.15 14.19
CA VAL A 330 -20.28 7.62 13.25
C VAL A 330 -21.44 6.63 13.31
N PHE A 331 -22.57 7.14 13.77
CA PHE A 331 -23.86 6.48 14.02
C PHE A 331 -24.35 5.57 12.89
#